data_AF-A0A7V8ZMB7-F1
#
_entry.id   AF-A0A7V8ZMB7-F1
#
_cell.length_a   1.000
_cell.length_b   1.000
_cell.length_c   1.000
_cell.angle_alpha   90.00
_cell.angle_beta   90.00
_cell.angle_gamma   90.00
#
_symmetry.space_group_name_H-M   'P 1'
#
loop_
_entity.id
_entity.type
_entity.pdbx_description
1 polymer ?
#
loop_
_entity_poly.entity_id
_entity_poly.type
_entity_poly.pdbx_seq_one_letter_code
_entity_poly.pdbx_strand_id
1 'polypeptide(L)'
;MPAVKLTPRERIEYRAARALTYLPAKAMLKVSGQPAVQRDGLTLDPEIQMTLALLEKRGDPDLETLPPVQGRAQTRRQAQVFAGRAVHVG
;
A
#
# COMPACT_ATOMS: atom_id res chain seq x y z
N MET A 1 -1.38 -22.22 6.00
CA MET A 1 -1.04 -21.16 6.97
C MET A 1 -2.33 -20.60 7.56
N PRO A 2 -2.43 -20.36 8.88
CA PRO A 2 -3.66 -19.78 9.43
C PRO A 2 -3.88 -18.39 8.81
N ALA A 3 -5.10 -18.15 8.31
CA ALA A 3 -5.47 -16.88 7.73
C ALA A 3 -5.47 -15.81 8.84
N VAL A 4 -4.60 -14.80 8.73
CA VAL A 4 -4.70 -13.61 9.57
C VAL A 4 -5.93 -12.86 9.09
N LYS A 5 -6.92 -12.72 9.96
CA LYS A 5 -8.15 -12.03 9.61
C LYS A 5 -7.85 -10.53 9.46
N LEU A 6 -8.15 -9.97 8.29
CA LEU A 6 -8.11 -8.52 8.09
C LEU A 6 -9.01 -7.83 9.11
N THR A 7 -8.46 -6.83 9.77
CA THR A 7 -9.19 -5.96 10.70
C THR A 7 -10.24 -5.14 9.93
N PRO A 8 -11.31 -4.64 10.60
CA PRO A 8 -12.29 -3.76 9.96
C PRO A 8 -11.66 -2.51 9.35
N ARG A 9 -10.63 -1.96 9.99
CA ARG A 9 -9.86 -0.83 9.50
C ARG A 9 -9.17 -1.14 8.16
N GLU A 10 -8.44 -2.24 8.09
CA GLU A 10 -7.74 -2.67 6.86
C GLU A 10 -8.72 -2.93 5.71
N ARG A 11 -9.93 -3.40 6.00
CA ARG A 11 -10.99 -3.58 4.98
C ARG A 11 -11.47 -2.24 4.41
N ILE A 12 -11.62 -1.22 5.25
CA ILE A 12 -12.00 0.13 4.82
C ILE A 12 -10.86 0.75 4.01
N GLU A 13 -9.62 0.65 4.50
CA GLU A 13 -8.43 1.12 3.79
C GLU A 13 -8.30 0.47 2.40
N TYR A 14 -8.52 -0.83 2.29
CA TYR A 14 -8.53 -1.54 1.00
C TYR A 14 -9.59 -0.99 0.04
N ARG A 15 -10.81 -0.75 0.52
CA ARG A 15 -11.89 -0.18 -0.32
C ARG A 15 -11.59 1.25 -0.76
N ALA A 16 -11.06 2.07 0.15
CA ALA A 16 -10.64 3.43 -0.15
C ALA A 16 -9.52 3.44 -1.19
N ALA A 17 -8.47 2.63 -1.00
CA ALA A 17 -7.38 2.49 -1.96
C ALA A 17 -7.90 2.09 -3.35
N ARG A 18 -8.82 1.12 -3.42
CA ARG A 18 -9.44 0.71 -4.69
C ARG A 18 -10.30 1.80 -5.33
N ALA A 19 -10.92 2.68 -4.56
CA ALA A 19 -11.67 3.81 -5.14
C ALA A 19 -10.71 4.85 -5.74
N LEU A 20 -9.55 5.07 -5.10
CA LEU A 20 -8.54 6.04 -5.56
C LEU A 20 -7.93 5.66 -6.92
N THR A 21 -7.90 4.38 -7.30
CA THR A 21 -7.39 3.94 -8.61
C THR A 21 -8.25 4.40 -9.79
N TYR A 22 -9.51 4.81 -9.55
CA TYR A 22 -10.38 5.34 -10.59
C TYR A 22 -10.24 6.86 -10.80
N LEU A 23 -9.41 7.53 -10.00
CA LEU A 23 -9.20 8.96 -10.12
C LEU A 23 -8.33 9.31 -11.35
N PRO A 24 -8.58 10.44 -12.02
CA PRO A 24 -7.63 10.96 -13.01
C PRO A 24 -6.28 11.29 -12.37
N ALA A 25 -5.19 11.16 -13.14
CA ALA A 25 -3.82 11.42 -12.69
C ALA A 25 -3.65 12.74 -11.91
N LYS A 26 -4.25 13.84 -12.38
CA LYS A 26 -4.20 15.15 -11.69
C LYS A 26 -4.87 15.12 -10.32
N ALA A 27 -5.95 14.36 -10.17
CA ALA A 27 -6.64 14.19 -8.91
C ALA A 27 -5.84 13.28 -7.96
N MET A 28 -5.19 12.24 -8.48
CA MET A 28 -4.28 11.41 -7.70
C MET A 28 -3.15 12.23 -7.08
N LEU A 29 -2.48 13.08 -7.87
CA LEU A 29 -1.42 13.95 -7.35
C LEU A 29 -1.93 14.98 -6.31
N LYS A 30 -3.16 15.48 -6.46
CA LYS A 30 -3.75 16.36 -5.45
C LYS A 30 -4.07 15.62 -4.15
N VAL A 31 -4.63 14.41 -4.25
CA VAL A 31 -5.02 13.60 -3.10
C VAL A 31 -3.80 13.01 -2.38
N SER A 32 -2.71 12.72 -3.10
CA SER A 32 -1.43 12.32 -2.47
C SER A 32 -0.87 13.45 -1.60
N GLY A 33 -1.24 14.70 -1.88
CA GLY A 33 -0.77 15.88 -1.16
C GLY A 33 0.68 16.23 -1.47
N GLN A 34 1.25 15.65 -2.52
CA GLN A 34 2.63 15.84 -2.93
C GLN A 34 2.71 16.28 -4.40
N PRO A 35 3.63 17.20 -4.77
CA PRO A 35 3.88 17.53 -6.16
C PRO A 35 4.40 16.29 -6.91
N ALA A 36 4.24 16.25 -8.23
CA ALA A 36 4.77 15.15 -9.05
C ALA A 36 6.27 14.95 -8.78
N VAL A 37 6.65 13.76 -8.32
CA VAL A 37 8.05 13.46 -7.99
C VAL A 37 8.84 13.33 -9.28
N GLN A 38 9.89 14.14 -9.40
CA GLN A 38 10.84 14.08 -10.51
C GLN A 38 12.25 13.81 -9.98
N ARG A 39 12.95 12.84 -10.57
CA ARG A 39 14.35 12.52 -10.29
C ARG A 39 15.06 12.19 -11.60
N ASP A 40 16.21 12.82 -11.83
CA ASP A 40 17.04 12.58 -13.03
C ASP A 40 16.28 12.73 -14.36
N GLY A 41 15.34 13.67 -14.40
CA GLY A 41 14.49 13.91 -15.58
C GLY A 41 13.34 12.89 -15.76
N LEU A 42 13.20 11.91 -14.87
CA LEU A 42 12.10 10.96 -14.86
C LEU A 42 11.01 11.42 -13.89
N THR A 43 9.76 11.35 -14.33
CA THR A 43 8.60 11.63 -13.47
C THR A 43 8.00 10.31 -13.01
N LEU A 44 7.73 10.21 -11.71
CA LEU A 44 7.06 9.06 -11.14
C LEU A 44 5.63 8.96 -11.65
N ASP A 45 5.19 7.74 -11.96
CA ASP A 45 3.81 7.50 -12.36
C ASP A 45 2.83 7.95 -11.24
N PRO A 46 1.74 8.68 -11.55
CA PRO A 46 0.79 9.18 -10.56
C PRO A 46 0.17 8.09 -9.66
N GLU A 47 -0.06 6.88 -10.18
CA GLU A 47 -0.60 5.76 -9.41
C GLU A 47 0.44 5.23 -8.42
N ILE A 48 1.70 5.10 -8.86
CA ILE A 48 2.80 4.70 -7.97
C ILE A 48 3.04 5.76 -6.89
N GLN A 49 3.04 7.04 -7.26
CA GLN A 49 3.21 8.13 -6.30
C GLN A 49 2.08 8.17 -5.27
N MET A 50 0.82 7.99 -5.70
CA MET A 50 -0.31 7.87 -4.78
C MET A 50 -0.11 6.69 -3.83
N THR A 51 0.30 5.53 -4.35
CA THR A 51 0.53 4.33 -3.55
C THR A 51 1.60 4.57 -2.48
N LEU A 52 2.71 5.21 -2.83
CA LEU A 52 3.76 5.59 -1.88
C LEU A 52 3.25 6.55 -0.81
N ALA A 53 2.50 7.60 -1.19
CA ALA A 53 1.93 8.55 -0.24
C ALA A 53 0.95 7.88 0.75
N LEU A 54 0.18 6.89 0.30
CA LEU A 54 -0.70 6.10 1.18
C LEU A 54 0.11 5.19 2.13
N LEU A 55 1.19 4.58 1.65
CA LEU A 55 2.09 3.77 2.49
C LEU A 55 2.77 4.62 3.57
N GLU A 56 3.27 5.81 3.22
CA GLU A 56 3.85 6.76 4.18
C GLU A 56 2.84 7.17 5.25
N LYS A 57 1.61 7.52 4.85
CA LYS A 57 0.54 7.93 5.78
C LYS A 57 0.07 6.81 6.71
N ARG A 58 0.29 5.55 6.35
CA ARG A 58 -0.06 4.41 7.20
C ARG A 58 0.81 4.34 8.46
N GLY A 59 2.04 4.86 8.38
CA GLY A 59 2.98 4.89 9.51
C GLY A 59 3.38 3.49 9.99
N ASP A 60 3.40 2.50 9.09
CA ASP A 60 3.93 1.18 9.41
C ASP A 60 5.44 1.31 9.74
N PRO A 61 5.98 0.56 10.72
CA PRO A 61 7.40 0.59 11.03
C PRO A 61 8.22 0.02 9.88
N ASP A 62 9.38 0.62 9.64
CA ASP A 62 10.35 0.13 8.66
C ASP A 62 10.80 -1.29 9.05
N LEU A 63 10.78 -2.21 8.10
CA LEU A 63 11.13 -3.61 8.35
C LEU A 63 12.56 -3.76 8.91
N GLU A 64 13.46 -2.88 8.51
CA GLU A 64 14.87 -2.84 8.95
C GLU A 64 15.01 -2.49 10.45
N THR A 65 14.00 -1.83 11.02
CA THR A 65 13.98 -1.44 12.45
C THR A 65 13.42 -2.53 13.36
N LEU A 66 12.78 -3.56 12.79
CA LEU A 66 12.10 -4.60 13.56
C LEU A 66 13.03 -5.79 13.87
N PRO A 67 12.94 -6.39 15.07
CA PRO A 67 13.55 -7.68 15.36
C PRO A 67 13.08 -8.76 14.35
N PRO A 68 13.92 -9.72 13.94
CA PRO A 68 13.61 -10.66 12.85
C PRO A 68 12.28 -11.42 13.00
N VAL A 69 11.91 -11.80 14.22
CA VAL A 69 10.63 -12.48 14.50
C VAL A 69 9.44 -11.56 14.21
N GLN A 70 9.53 -10.30 14.59
CA GLN A 70 8.50 -9.29 14.35
C GLN A 70 8.45 -8.91 12.87
N GLY A 71 9.60 -8.75 12.21
CA GLY A 71 9.69 -8.52 10.77
C GLY A 71 8.98 -9.60 9.97
N ARG A 72 9.21 -10.89 10.28
CA ARG A 72 8.49 -12.01 9.63
C ARG A 72 6.99 -11.98 9.88
N ALA A 73 6.54 -11.54 11.05
CA ALA A 73 5.11 -11.40 11.34
C ALA A 73 4.50 -10.24 10.53
N GLN A 74 5.19 -9.10 10.46
CA GLN A 74 4.78 -7.94 9.68
C GLN A 74 4.71 -8.24 8.19
N THR A 75 5.75 -8.87 7.62
CA THR A 75 5.76 -9.28 6.21
C THR A 75 4.60 -10.24 5.89
N ARG A 76 4.32 -11.23 6.75
CA ARG A 76 3.18 -12.14 6.56
C ARG A 76 1.85 -11.40 6.60
N ARG A 77 1.68 -10.43 7.49
CA ARG A 77 0.49 -9.59 7.56
C ARG A 77 0.34 -8.74 6.29
N GLN A 78 1.40 -8.06 5.87
CA GLN A 78 1.41 -7.23 4.65
C GLN A 78 1.10 -8.09 3.42
N ALA A 79 1.71 -9.26 3.28
CA ALA A 79 1.42 -10.18 2.20
C ALA A 79 -0.08 -10.52 2.14
N GLN A 80 -0.75 -10.73 3.27
CA GLN A 80 -2.19 -11.01 3.28
C GLN A 80 -3.06 -9.80 2.96
N VAL A 81 -2.65 -8.59 3.36
CA VAL A 81 -3.34 -7.34 2.99
C VAL A 81 -3.27 -7.11 1.47
N PHE A 82 -2.12 -7.42 0.85
CA PHE A 82 -1.89 -7.17 -0.57
C PHE A 82 -2.17 -8.37 -1.49
N ALA A 83 -2.34 -9.58 -0.96
CA ALA A 83 -2.50 -10.83 -1.75
C ALA A 83 -3.76 -10.87 -2.65
N GLY A 84 -4.62 -9.86 -2.63
CA GLY A 84 -5.82 -9.83 -3.45
C GLY A 84 -6.74 -11.03 -3.18
N ARG A 85 -7.60 -11.37 -4.14
CA ARG A 85 -8.43 -12.56 -4.06
C ARG A 85 -7.56 -13.79 -4.33
N ALA A 86 -7.59 -14.77 -3.41
CA ALA A 86 -6.90 -16.04 -3.59
C ALA A 86 -7.31 -16.68 -4.94
N VAL A 87 -6.33 -16.93 -5.79
CA VAL A 87 -6.51 -17.69 -7.03
C VAL A 87 -6.24 -19.15 -6.70
N HIS A 88 -7.19 -20.03 -7.05
CA HIS A 88 -6.99 -21.45 -6.86
C HIS A 88 -6.01 -21.94 -7.93
N VAL A 89 -4.86 -22.44 -7.50
CA VAL A 89 -3.91 -23.16 -8.35
C VAL A 89 -4.16 -24.65 -8.13
N GLY A 90 -4.52 -25.35 -9.20
CA GLY A 90 -4.71 -26.79 -9.28
C GLY A 90 -3.83 -27.37 -10.36
#